data_AF-A0A971YPH6-F1
#
_entry.id   AF-A0A971YPH6-F1
#
_cell.length_a   1.000
_cell.length_b   1.000
_cell.length_c   1.000
_cell.angle_alpha   90.00
_cell.angle_beta   90.00
_cell.angle_gamma   90.00
#
_symmetry.space_group_name_H-M   'P 1'
#
loop_
_entity.id
_entity.type
_entity.pdbx_description
1 polymer ?
#
loop_
_entity_poly.entity_id
_entity_poly.type
_entity_poly.pdbx_seq_one_letter_code
_entity_poly.pdbx_strand_id
1 'polypeptide(L)'
;MAALWKLGATALLIVVLISRRLKLATVMLVASVFLGLIFGLPPLAVVKSMWVGLSSWETINLLLILSAVMLLETFMSETGSMQRMVDRAREAFRDPRLAVAALPAFIGMLPSAGGAVFSCPMVDQVGESLGLSPERKAYINYWYRHLFEYWLPLYQAVVLAASILVIPTGTLIRYLLPFTAFMAGVG
;
A
#
# COMPACT_ATOMS: atom_id res chain seq x y z
N MET A 1 -18.29 22.27 -12.88
CA MET A 1 -19.19 21.12 -13.14
C MET A 1 -18.72 20.21 -14.27
N ALA A 2 -18.23 20.74 -15.40
CA ALA A 2 -17.78 19.92 -16.54
C ALA A 2 -16.61 18.96 -16.25
N ALA A 3 -15.71 19.28 -15.33
CA ALA A 3 -14.60 18.37 -14.96
C ALA A 3 -15.06 17.20 -14.08
N LEU A 4 -16.05 17.43 -13.20
CA LEU A 4 -16.49 16.42 -12.22
C LEU A 4 -17.17 15.22 -12.89
N TRP A 5 -18.03 15.45 -13.89
CA TRP A 5 -18.66 14.33 -14.60
C TRP A 5 -17.64 13.54 -15.42
N LYS A 6 -16.60 14.20 -15.98
CA LYS A 6 -15.53 13.53 -16.72
C LYS A 6 -14.71 12.63 -15.80
N LEU A 7 -14.32 13.14 -14.64
CA LEU A 7 -13.63 12.35 -13.61
C LEU A 7 -14.51 11.20 -13.10
N GLY A 8 -15.79 11.46 -12.86
CA GLY A 8 -16.76 10.43 -12.48
C GLY A 8 -16.92 9.33 -13.53
N ALA A 9 -16.96 9.69 -14.82
CA ALA A 9 -17.00 8.74 -15.92
C ALA A 9 -15.74 7.87 -16.00
N THR A 10 -14.55 8.47 -15.83
CA THR A 10 -13.29 7.72 -15.77
C THR A 10 -13.23 6.79 -14.56
N ALA A 11 -13.68 7.24 -13.40
CA ALA A 11 -13.74 6.40 -12.19
C ALA A 11 -14.71 5.22 -12.38
N LEU A 12 -15.90 5.46 -12.96
CA LEU A 12 -16.85 4.41 -13.28
C LEU A 12 -16.26 3.39 -14.27
N LEU A 13 -15.55 3.87 -15.30
CA LEU A 13 -14.85 3.00 -16.25
C LEU A 13 -13.84 2.09 -15.54
N ILE A 14 -13.01 2.65 -14.64
CA ILE A 14 -12.06 1.87 -13.84
C ILE A 14 -12.78 0.77 -13.06
N VAL A 15 -13.86 1.10 -12.36
CA VAL A 15 -14.66 0.13 -11.58
C VAL A 15 -15.22 -0.98 -12.47
N VAL A 16 -15.80 -0.63 -13.62
CA VAL A 16 -16.37 -1.59 -14.57
C VAL A 16 -15.29 -2.52 -15.16
N LEU A 17 -14.10 -2.00 -15.45
CA LEU A 17 -13.01 -2.82 -15.99
C LEU A 17 -12.42 -3.76 -14.91
N ILE A 18 -12.31 -3.29 -13.66
CA ILE A 18 -11.88 -4.12 -12.52
C ILE A 18 -12.93 -5.20 -12.21
N SER A 19 -14.23 -4.88 -12.26
CA SER A 19 -15.30 -5.86 -12.02
C SER A 19 -15.32 -6.98 -13.07
N ARG A 20 -14.77 -6.72 -14.26
CA ARG A 20 -14.54 -7.73 -15.31
C ARG A 20 -13.23 -8.51 -15.17
N ARG A 21 -12.53 -8.38 -14.02
CA ARG A 21 -11.27 -9.07 -13.72
C ARG A 21 -10.14 -8.80 -14.73
N LEU A 22 -10.15 -7.64 -15.39
CA LEU A 22 -9.05 -7.24 -16.26
C LEU A 22 -7.81 -6.91 -15.42
N LYS A 23 -6.62 -7.16 -15.97
CA LYS A 23 -5.35 -6.85 -15.32
C LYS A 23 -5.27 -5.35 -15.02
N LEU A 24 -4.83 -4.99 -13.81
CA LEU A 24 -4.76 -3.60 -13.36
C LEU A 24 -3.98 -2.70 -14.34
N ALA A 25 -2.87 -3.20 -14.90
CA ALA A 25 -2.10 -2.48 -15.90
C ALA A 25 -2.94 -2.08 -17.14
N THR A 26 -3.77 -3.00 -17.64
CA THR A 26 -4.68 -2.73 -18.76
C THR A 26 -5.77 -1.74 -18.36
N VAL A 27 -6.33 -1.88 -17.15
CA VAL A 27 -7.33 -0.94 -16.62
C VAL A 27 -6.77 0.48 -16.58
N MET A 28 -5.59 0.67 -15.99
CA MET A 28 -4.97 1.98 -15.84
C MET A 28 -4.62 2.60 -17.21
N LEU A 29 -4.14 1.80 -18.16
CA LEU A 29 -3.82 2.25 -19.51
C LEU A 29 -5.06 2.76 -20.24
N VAL A 30 -6.14 1.95 -20.25
CA VAL A 30 -7.40 2.30 -20.91
C VAL A 30 -8.03 3.54 -20.25
N ALA A 31 -8.04 3.59 -18.92
CA ALA A 31 -8.58 4.74 -18.19
C ALA A 31 -7.79 6.02 -18.46
N SER A 32 -6.46 5.95 -18.56
CA SER A 32 -5.60 7.10 -18.88
C SER A 32 -5.84 7.64 -20.29
N VAL A 33 -5.97 6.75 -21.28
CA VAL A 33 -6.30 7.13 -22.66
C VAL A 33 -7.71 7.74 -22.73
N PHE A 34 -8.69 7.10 -22.08
CA PHE A 34 -10.06 7.60 -22.00
C PHE A 34 -10.13 8.99 -21.35
N LEU A 35 -9.38 9.20 -20.27
CA LEU A 35 -9.28 10.50 -19.59
C LEU A 35 -8.69 11.56 -20.53
N GLY A 36 -7.64 11.25 -21.28
CA GLY A 36 -7.09 12.18 -22.27
C GLY A 36 -8.12 12.59 -23.32
N LEU A 37 -8.83 11.62 -23.88
CA LEU A 37 -9.83 11.85 -24.92
C LEU A 37 -11.05 12.63 -24.40
N ILE A 38 -11.57 12.31 -23.22
CA ILE A 38 -12.75 12.99 -22.65
C ILE A 38 -12.45 14.44 -22.25
N PHE A 39 -11.18 14.76 -21.96
CA PHE A 39 -10.71 16.13 -21.76
C PHE A 39 -10.41 16.88 -23.07
N GLY A 40 -10.56 16.23 -24.22
CA GLY A 40 -10.41 16.86 -25.53
C GLY A 40 -8.96 16.94 -26.02
N LEU A 41 -8.04 16.18 -25.43
CA LEU A 41 -6.67 16.11 -25.95
C LEU A 41 -6.68 15.39 -27.31
N PRO A 42 -6.02 15.94 -28.35
CA PRO A 42 -5.88 15.24 -29.62
C PRO A 42 -5.10 13.93 -29.40
N PRO A 43 -5.36 12.86 -30.17
CA PRO A 43 -4.72 11.55 -29.96
C PRO A 43 -3.20 11.61 -29.90
N LEU A 44 -2.58 12.47 -30.74
CA LEU A 44 -1.14 12.67 -30.73
C LEU A 44 -0.63 13.30 -29.42
N ALA A 45 -1.40 14.21 -28.80
CA ALA A 45 -1.06 14.78 -27.50
C ALA A 45 -1.18 13.74 -26.38
N VAL A 46 -2.16 12.83 -26.45
CA VAL A 46 -2.27 11.71 -25.49
C VAL A 46 -1.02 10.83 -25.54
N VAL A 47 -0.60 10.41 -26.74
CA VAL A 47 0.61 9.60 -26.93
C VAL A 47 1.86 10.36 -26.45
N LYS A 48 1.97 11.66 -26.77
CA LYS A 48 3.09 12.50 -26.31
C LYS A 48 3.11 12.61 -24.78
N SER A 49 1.98 12.82 -24.13
CA SER A 49 1.87 12.86 -22.66
C SER A 49 2.25 11.54 -22.01
N MET A 50 1.84 10.40 -22.61
CA MET A 50 2.25 9.08 -22.14
C MET A 50 3.77 8.90 -22.24
N TRP A 51 4.38 9.31 -23.35
CA TRP A 51 5.83 9.24 -23.54
C TRP A 51 6.58 10.12 -22.53
N VAL A 52 6.14 11.37 -22.35
CA VAL A 52 6.72 12.29 -21.36
C VAL A 52 6.59 11.73 -19.94
N GLY A 53 5.43 11.14 -19.59
CA GLY A 53 5.24 10.50 -18.29
C GLY A 53 6.17 9.31 -18.07
N LEU A 54 6.34 8.44 -19.07
CA LEU A 54 7.24 7.28 -19.01
C LEU A 54 8.71 7.68 -18.89
N SER A 55 9.14 8.73 -19.60
CA SER A 55 10.52 9.21 -19.57
C SER A 55 10.80 10.27 -18.50
N SER A 56 9.82 10.57 -17.64
CA SER A 56 10.00 11.55 -16.56
C SER A 56 10.97 11.04 -15.49
N TRP A 57 11.70 11.97 -14.87
CA TRP A 57 12.60 11.63 -13.77
C TRP A 57 11.84 11.07 -12.57
N GLU A 58 10.62 11.54 -12.35
CA GLU A 58 9.71 11.06 -11.31
C GLU A 58 9.37 9.58 -11.50
N THR A 59 8.99 9.17 -12.71
CA THR A 59 8.70 7.76 -13.03
C THR A 59 9.94 6.89 -12.85
N ILE A 60 11.10 7.35 -13.34
CA ILE A 60 12.37 6.62 -13.20
C ILE A 60 12.75 6.48 -11.71
N ASN A 61 12.67 7.56 -10.95
CA ASN A 61 12.98 7.58 -9.52
C ASN A 61 12.03 6.66 -8.73
N LEU A 62 10.74 6.68 -9.05
CA LEU A 62 9.77 5.75 -8.48
C LEU A 62 10.16 4.30 -8.83
N LEU A 63 10.38 3.97 -10.10
CA LEU A 63 10.77 2.60 -10.50
C LEU A 63 12.05 2.12 -9.80
N LEU A 64 13.04 2.99 -9.61
CA LEU A 64 14.27 2.68 -8.89
C LEU A 64 14.01 2.42 -7.41
N ILE A 65 13.26 3.30 -6.73
CA ILE A 65 12.89 3.11 -5.32
C ILE A 65 12.10 1.81 -5.14
N LEU A 66 11.12 1.56 -6.02
CA LEU A 66 10.32 0.33 -5.98
C LEU A 66 11.18 -0.92 -6.16
N SER A 67 12.10 -0.90 -7.13
CA SER A 67 13.01 -2.01 -7.37
C SER A 67 13.94 -2.24 -6.18
N ALA A 68 14.47 -1.17 -5.57
CA ALA A 68 15.32 -1.27 -4.38
C ALA A 68 14.57 -1.85 -3.17
N VAL A 69 13.32 -1.42 -2.94
CA VAL A 69 12.48 -1.94 -1.87
C VAL A 69 12.13 -3.42 -2.09
N MET A 70 11.77 -3.81 -3.32
CA MET A 70 11.50 -5.21 -3.66
C MET A 70 12.76 -6.09 -3.50
N LEU A 71 13.93 -5.58 -3.91
CA LEU A 71 15.20 -6.28 -3.69
C LEU A 71 15.46 -6.50 -2.20
N LEU A 72 15.28 -5.44 -1.38
CA LEU A 72 15.43 -5.54 0.08
C LEU A 72 14.46 -6.57 0.68
N GLU A 73 13.20 -6.56 0.26
CA GLU A 73 12.18 -7.54 0.69
C GLU A 73 12.63 -8.97 0.36
N THR A 74 13.07 -9.21 -0.88
CA THR A 74 13.53 -10.53 -1.32
C THR A 74 14.75 -10.98 -0.51
N PHE A 75 15.76 -10.13 -0.32
CA PHE A 75 16.92 -10.46 0.50
C PHE A 75 16.54 -10.80 1.95
N MET A 76 15.64 -10.03 2.57
CA MET A 76 15.18 -10.30 3.94
C MET A 76 14.38 -11.60 4.05
N SER A 77 13.62 -11.95 3.00
CA SER A 77 12.83 -13.17 2.91
C SER A 77 13.71 -14.40 2.71
N GLU A 78 14.64 -14.35 1.75
CA GLU A 78 15.54 -15.46 1.42
C GLU A 78 16.54 -15.75 2.56
N THR A 79 17.03 -14.72 3.25
CA THR A 79 17.95 -14.90 4.39
C THR A 79 17.24 -15.37 5.67
N GLY A 80 15.91 -15.51 5.65
CA GLY A 80 15.08 -15.81 6.83
C GLY A 80 15.09 -14.70 7.88
N SER A 81 15.63 -13.51 7.57
CA SER A 81 15.70 -12.38 8.51
C SER A 81 14.32 -11.88 8.89
N MET A 82 13.39 -11.89 7.92
CA MET A 82 11.99 -11.57 8.13
C MET A 82 11.36 -12.48 9.19
N GLN A 83 11.49 -13.80 9.02
CA GLN A 83 10.94 -14.78 9.98
C GLN A 83 11.56 -14.63 11.38
N ARG A 84 12.89 -14.48 11.46
CA ARG A 84 13.58 -14.26 12.75
C ARG A 84 13.09 -13.01 13.48
N MET A 85 12.87 -11.91 12.77
CA MET A 85 12.36 -10.66 13.37
C MET A 85 10.96 -10.87 13.95
N VAL A 86 10.12 -11.60 13.24
CA VAL A 86 8.75 -11.93 13.65
C VAL A 86 8.75 -12.82 14.89
N ASP A 87 9.57 -13.87 14.92
CA ASP A 87 9.67 -14.78 16.06
C ASP A 87 10.16 -14.05 17.32
N ARG A 88 11.15 -13.17 17.18
CA ARG A 88 11.63 -12.31 18.29
C ARG A 88 10.59 -11.30 18.74
N ALA A 89 9.81 -10.72 17.83
CA ALA A 89 8.71 -9.83 18.20
C ALA A 89 7.66 -10.58 19.02
N ARG A 90 7.32 -11.83 18.65
CA ARG A 90 6.42 -12.69 19.46
C ARG A 90 6.95 -12.91 20.87
N GLU A 91 8.23 -13.20 21.03
CA GLU A 91 8.86 -13.40 22.34
C GLU A 91 8.88 -12.12 23.19
N ALA A 92 8.99 -10.95 22.55
CA ALA A 92 9.03 -9.66 23.24
C ALA A 92 7.67 -9.27 23.85
N PHE A 93 6.55 -9.67 23.24
CA PHE A 93 5.22 -9.34 23.74
C PHE A 93 4.73 -10.36 24.75
N ARG A 94 4.93 -10.04 26.04
CA ARG A 94 4.45 -10.86 27.16
C ARG A 94 2.93 -10.79 27.36
N ASP A 95 2.29 -9.69 26.98
CA ASP A 95 0.83 -9.53 27.07
C ASP A 95 0.17 -9.98 25.75
N PRO A 96 -0.69 -11.03 25.77
CA PRO A 96 -1.39 -11.51 24.58
C PRO A 96 -2.24 -10.42 23.90
N ARG A 97 -2.76 -9.45 24.66
CA ARG A 97 -3.55 -8.33 24.11
C ARG A 97 -2.71 -7.37 23.29
N LEU A 98 -1.47 -7.14 23.69
CA LEU A 98 -0.51 -6.35 22.91
C LEU A 98 0.04 -7.17 21.75
N ALA A 99 0.31 -8.45 21.96
CA ALA A 99 0.83 -9.35 20.93
C ALA A 99 -0.13 -9.46 19.73
N VAL A 100 -1.44 -9.60 19.95
CA VAL A 100 -2.42 -9.79 18.87
C VAL A 100 -2.48 -8.59 17.92
N ALA A 101 -2.17 -7.39 18.41
CA ALA A 101 -2.12 -6.14 17.64
C ALA A 101 -0.72 -5.83 17.08
N ALA A 102 0.33 -5.99 17.88
CA ALA A 102 1.68 -5.59 17.50
C ALA A 102 2.28 -6.50 16.43
N LEU A 103 1.96 -7.79 16.44
CA LEU A 103 2.45 -8.76 15.48
C LEU A 103 2.04 -8.45 14.03
N PRO A 104 0.76 -8.25 13.69
CA PRO A 104 0.37 -7.80 12.36
C PRO A 104 0.94 -6.41 12.03
N ALA A 105 1.09 -5.52 13.01
CA ALA A 105 1.72 -4.20 12.78
C ALA A 105 3.19 -4.32 12.35
N PHE A 106 3.98 -5.19 12.99
CA PHE A 106 5.36 -5.46 12.57
C PHE A 106 5.46 -6.03 11.15
N ILE A 107 4.57 -6.96 10.80
CA ILE A 107 4.48 -7.47 9.42
C ILE A 107 4.09 -6.34 8.47
N GLY A 108 3.20 -5.44 8.90
CA GLY A 108 2.79 -4.22 8.21
C GLY A 108 3.87 -3.15 8.08
N MET A 109 5.06 -3.34 8.65
CA MET A 109 6.21 -2.49 8.33
C MET A 109 6.96 -2.96 7.09
N LEU A 110 6.64 -4.16 6.59
CA LEU A 110 7.34 -4.75 5.47
C LEU A 110 6.36 -4.85 4.29
N PRO A 111 6.63 -4.17 3.17
CA PRO A 111 5.78 -4.23 2.00
C PRO A 111 5.92 -5.63 1.42
N SER A 112 5.11 -6.57 1.89
CA SER A 112 5.14 -7.94 1.40
C SER A 112 3.82 -8.35 0.80
N ALA A 113 3.87 -8.91 -0.41
CA ALA A 113 2.71 -9.49 -1.09
C ALA A 113 2.04 -10.61 -0.25
N GLY A 114 2.78 -11.24 0.67
CA GLY A 114 2.30 -12.31 1.55
C GLY A 114 1.92 -11.88 2.97
N GLY A 115 2.00 -10.59 3.32
CA GLY A 115 1.89 -10.13 4.71
C GLY A 115 0.66 -10.64 5.45
N ALA A 116 -0.50 -10.71 4.78
CA ALA A 116 -1.73 -11.23 5.38
C ALA A 116 -1.68 -12.74 5.68
N VAL A 117 -1.05 -13.52 4.80
CA VAL A 117 -0.88 -14.97 4.94
C VAL A 117 0.08 -15.28 6.10
N PHE A 118 1.16 -14.51 6.23
CA PHE A 118 2.12 -14.66 7.34
C PHE A 118 1.56 -14.21 8.69
N SER A 119 0.80 -13.12 8.73
CA SER A 119 0.23 -12.57 9.97
C SER A 119 -1.00 -13.35 10.48
N CYS A 120 -1.74 -14.01 9.59
CA CYS A 120 -2.93 -14.79 9.94
C CYS A 120 -2.70 -15.84 11.04
N PRO A 121 -1.78 -16.82 10.91
CA PRO A 121 -1.58 -17.85 11.93
C PRO A 121 -1.10 -17.30 13.28
N MET A 122 -0.48 -16.11 13.29
CA MET A 122 0.00 -15.48 14.52
C MET A 122 -1.14 -14.82 15.29
N VAL A 123 -2.00 -14.09 14.58
CA VAL A 123 -3.22 -13.51 15.16
C VAL A 123 -4.18 -14.61 15.59
N ASP A 124 -4.24 -15.71 14.84
CA ASP A 124 -5.09 -16.85 15.19
C ASP A 124 -4.64 -17.52 16.50
N GLN A 125 -3.35 -17.87 16.61
CA GLN A 125 -2.77 -18.50 17.80
C GLN A 125 -2.94 -17.64 19.06
N VAL A 126 -2.66 -16.33 18.98
CA VAL A 126 -2.83 -15.42 20.12
C VAL A 126 -4.31 -15.16 20.40
N GLY A 127 -5.11 -15.00 19.34
CA GLY A 127 -6.54 -14.71 19.44
C GLY A 127 -7.36 -15.85 20.03
N GLU A 128 -6.97 -17.11 19.83
CA GLU A 128 -7.59 -18.26 20.51
C GLU A 128 -7.44 -18.18 22.02
N SER A 129 -6.23 -17.87 22.53
CA SER A 129 -5.99 -17.70 23.97
C SER A 129 -6.82 -16.59 24.60
N LEU A 130 -7.24 -15.62 23.79
CA LEU A 130 -8.07 -14.48 24.17
C LEU A 130 -9.57 -14.72 23.95
N GLY A 131 -9.98 -15.88 23.42
CA GLY A 131 -11.37 -16.19 23.10
C GLY A 131 -11.98 -15.28 22.02
N LEU A 132 -11.15 -14.78 21.10
CA LEU A 132 -11.62 -13.89 20.03
C LEU A 132 -12.36 -14.65 18.94
N SER A 133 -13.46 -14.06 18.45
CA SER A 133 -14.19 -14.61 17.31
C SER A 133 -13.37 -14.51 16.01
N PRO A 134 -13.64 -15.36 15.01
CA PRO A 134 -12.97 -15.30 13.70
C PRO A 134 -13.03 -13.91 13.04
N GLU A 135 -14.16 -13.22 13.15
CA GLU A 135 -14.36 -11.87 12.60
C GLU A 135 -13.44 -10.87 13.28
N ARG A 136 -13.27 -10.97 14.60
CA ARG A 136 -12.40 -10.06 15.36
C ARG A 136 -10.93 -10.32 15.07
N LYS A 137 -10.53 -11.59 14.91
CA LYS A 137 -9.17 -11.96 14.46
C LYS A 137 -8.88 -11.39 13.07
N ALA A 138 -9.81 -11.55 12.12
CA ALA A 138 -9.69 -11.01 10.78
C ALA A 138 -9.59 -9.47 10.78
N TYR A 139 -10.42 -8.80 11.59
CA TYR A 139 -10.38 -7.35 11.77
C TYR A 139 -9.04 -6.88 12.32
N ILE A 140 -8.54 -7.45 13.43
CA ILE A 140 -7.26 -7.07 14.03
C ILE A 140 -6.12 -7.27 13.03
N ASN A 141 -6.11 -8.43 12.37
CA ASN A 141 -5.10 -8.76 11.37
C ASN A 141 -5.10 -7.75 10.21
N TYR A 142 -6.28 -7.35 9.73
CA TYR A 142 -6.41 -6.33 8.69
C TYR A 142 -5.99 -4.94 9.20
N TRP A 143 -6.55 -4.48 10.30
CA TRP A 143 -6.39 -3.11 10.78
C TRP A 143 -4.94 -2.79 11.14
N TYR A 144 -4.34 -3.61 12.01
CA TYR A 144 -3.02 -3.34 12.54
C TYR A 144 -1.92 -3.53 11.48
N ARG A 145 -2.13 -4.33 10.43
CA ARG A 145 -1.16 -4.46 9.32
C ARG A 145 -1.04 -3.20 8.46
N HIS A 146 -2.04 -2.32 8.44
CA HIS A 146 -1.98 -1.08 7.66
C HIS A 146 -1.64 0.14 8.51
N LEU A 147 -1.16 -0.07 9.74
CA LEU A 147 -0.88 0.99 10.69
C LEU A 147 0.17 2.00 10.19
N PHE A 148 1.16 1.52 9.43
CA PHE A 148 2.31 2.32 8.98
C PHE A 148 2.27 2.73 7.50
N GLU A 149 1.26 2.27 6.74
CA GLU A 149 1.20 2.43 5.28
C GLU A 149 1.20 3.89 4.81
N TYR A 150 0.68 4.80 5.64
CA TYR A 150 0.51 6.21 5.30
C TYR A 150 1.83 6.99 5.21
N TRP A 151 2.87 6.57 5.94
CA TRP A 151 4.12 7.33 6.03
C TRP A 151 5.36 6.50 5.79
N LEU A 152 5.30 5.18 5.90
CA LEU A 152 6.50 4.38 5.73
C LEU A 152 6.92 4.41 4.24
N PRO A 153 8.13 4.91 3.89
CA PRO A 153 8.54 5.15 2.50
C PRO A 153 8.77 3.86 1.71
N LEU A 154 8.68 2.71 2.39
CA LEU A 154 8.63 1.39 1.78
C LEU A 154 7.32 1.17 1.00
N TYR A 155 6.27 1.93 1.30
CA TYR A 155 5.01 1.89 0.55
C TYR A 155 5.02 2.87 -0.63
N GLN A 156 4.67 2.34 -1.79
CA GLN A 156 4.69 3.05 -3.07
C GLN A 156 3.82 4.31 -3.05
N ALA A 157 2.68 4.24 -2.36
CA ALA A 157 1.73 5.34 -2.26
C ALA A 157 2.35 6.60 -1.62
N VAL A 158 3.23 6.44 -0.63
CA VAL A 158 3.87 7.56 0.07
C VAL A 158 4.83 8.29 -0.86
N VAL A 159 5.65 7.55 -1.61
CA VAL A 159 6.62 8.13 -2.55
C VAL A 159 5.89 8.80 -3.72
N LEU A 160 4.83 8.17 -4.24
CA LEU A 160 4.01 8.73 -5.30
C LEU A 160 3.30 10.02 -4.85
N ALA A 161 2.71 10.03 -3.65
CA ALA A 161 2.06 11.22 -3.10
C ALA A 161 3.05 12.38 -2.93
N ALA A 162 4.26 12.12 -2.41
CA ALA A 162 5.30 13.13 -2.27
C ALA A 162 5.71 13.71 -3.64
N SER A 163 5.81 12.86 -4.67
CA SER A 163 6.12 13.28 -6.04
C SER A 163 5.01 14.15 -6.66
N ILE A 164 3.73 13.76 -6.51
CA ILE A 164 2.59 14.54 -7.02
C ILE A 164 2.49 15.90 -6.32
N LEU A 165 2.71 15.92 -5.00
CA LEU A 165 2.66 17.14 -4.19
C LEU A 165 3.90 18.01 -4.34
N VAL A 166 4.95 17.53 -5.04
CA VAL A 166 6.24 18.21 -5.21
C VAL A 166 6.85 18.62 -3.87
N ILE A 167 6.79 17.70 -2.88
CA ILE A 167 7.39 17.90 -1.56
C ILE A 167 8.40 16.80 -1.24
N PRO A 168 9.42 17.07 -0.41
CA PRO A 168 10.33 16.02 0.03
C PRO A 168 9.56 14.92 0.78
N THR A 169 9.83 13.65 0.47
CA THR A 169 9.17 12.50 1.13
C THR A 169 9.23 12.63 2.66
N GLY A 170 10.38 13.02 3.23
CA GLY A 170 10.53 13.22 4.68
C GLY A 170 9.58 14.27 5.27
N THR A 171 9.14 15.26 4.48
CA THR A 171 8.12 16.23 4.91
C THR A 171 6.76 15.56 5.03
N LEU A 172 6.35 14.80 4.01
CA LEU A 172 5.10 14.03 4.03
C LEU A 172 5.06 13.05 5.20
N ILE A 173 6.19 12.35 5.45
CA ILE A 173 6.33 11.43 6.58
C ILE A 173 6.05 12.13 7.91
N ARG A 174 6.66 13.29 8.15
CA ARG A 174 6.47 14.03 9.42
C ARG A 174 5.01 14.41 9.67
N TYR A 175 4.27 14.76 8.63
CA TYR A 175 2.84 15.11 8.75
C TYR A 175 1.95 13.89 8.96
N LEU A 176 2.28 12.75 8.36
CA LEU A 176 1.45 11.54 8.42
C LEU A 176 1.82 10.61 9.58
N LEU A 177 3.02 10.72 10.14
CA LEU A 177 3.47 9.89 11.25
C LEU A 177 2.56 9.95 12.49
N PRO A 178 2.03 11.12 12.94
CA PRO A 178 1.09 11.19 14.05
C PRO A 178 -0.20 10.41 13.83
N PHE A 179 -0.61 10.19 12.57
CA PHE A 179 -1.81 9.43 12.23
C PHE A 179 -1.73 7.96 12.68
N THR A 180 -0.52 7.42 12.78
CA THR A 180 -0.25 6.09 13.35
C THR A 180 -0.81 5.95 14.76
N ALA A 181 -0.62 6.95 15.63
CA ALA A 181 -1.08 6.89 17.01
C ALA A 181 -2.61 6.92 17.08
N PHE A 182 -3.24 7.71 16.22
CA PHE A 182 -4.70 7.73 16.07
C PHE A 182 -5.22 6.37 15.60
N MET A 183 -4.64 5.81 14.54
CA MET A 183 -5.04 4.50 13.99
C MET A 183 -4.83 3.35 14.99
N ALA A 184 -3.75 3.39 15.77
CA ALA A 184 -3.49 2.43 16.84
C ALA A 184 -4.53 2.53 17.97
N GLY A 185 -5.03 3.73 18.27
CA GLY A 185 -6.03 3.94 19.32
C GLY A 185 -7.46 3.60 18.89
N VAL A 186 -7.77 3.68 17.59
CA VAL A 186 -9.09 3.33 17.03
C VAL A 186 -9.25 1.81 16.84
N GLY A 187 -8.14 1.11 16.58
CA GLY A 187 -8.11 -0.34 16.30
C GLY A 187 -8.38 -1.21 17.51
#